data_AF-A0A7X9DW46-F1
#
_entry.id   AF-A0A7X9DW46-F1
#
_cell.length_a   1.000
_cell.length_b   1.000
_cell.length_c   1.000
_cell.angle_alpha   90.00
_cell.angle_beta   90.00
_cell.angle_gamma   90.00
#
_symmetry.space_group_name_H-M   'P 1'
#
loop_
_entity.id
_entity.type
_entity.pdbx_description
1 polymer ?
#
loop_
_entity_poly.entity_id
_entity_poly.type
_entity_poly.pdbx_seq_one_letter_code
_entity_poly.pdbx_strand_id
1 'polypeptide(L)'
;MRHVAALILIVGWLGAPAAADDTARPAVGFALGRGGAAAKLAVDLQRELRQVISGRKDLALQDLEERLDDEGSTAHRPLLEEARALLQAGKAAYEEVDLELAQQKLDLARERLESLAAWLAEPAVLRECLVYLGASWVLSGEVERGIEYFSRALDLGSDSGIDRDVFPPDIQEVFERARKQSAEPSRGALSVSIEPLGAEVWVDFAYRGGAPLQVDGLRPGPHVLVARKDGFRRFGAVLTVEAGRARVFRVALKPARDQKAFSDRFAGMAREAFGKGPGTGSAALAEFLGARLLVLLTLDGETSALRLRAFAVEPGSPPRVEQREAANVPAADLSARARELIADLLSADEAAVAAGASGGEANEADGLVLDGAGGEEGGAPGGVAAAGGIAVGENGTGAGSDKAADPGIARRVETPPPPAPWYSFAYLRDKWWFWTAVGVVVVGVAAGIGAAAAPGENQGTLRIRIH
;
A
#
# COMPACT_ATOMS: atom_id res chain seq x y z
N MET A 1 -40.19 34.30 -52.12
CA MET A 1 -39.50 34.78 -50.90
C MET A 1 -39.28 33.58 -49.99
N ARG A 2 -38.14 33.52 -49.28
CA ARG A 2 -37.78 32.43 -48.36
C ARG A 2 -38.31 32.73 -46.94
N HIS A 3 -38.02 31.78 -46.02
CA HIS A 3 -38.05 31.84 -44.55
C HIS A 3 -39.30 31.24 -43.86
N VAL A 4 -39.18 30.50 -42.76
CA VAL A 4 -38.09 29.65 -42.21
C VAL A 4 -38.78 28.62 -41.29
N ALA A 5 -38.29 27.37 -41.24
CA ALA A 5 -38.73 26.40 -40.23
C ALA A 5 -38.01 26.64 -38.89
N ALA A 6 -38.75 26.65 -37.78
CA ALA A 6 -38.17 26.78 -36.44
C ALA A 6 -37.63 25.42 -35.97
N LEU A 7 -36.30 25.30 -35.93
CA LEU A 7 -35.60 24.15 -35.36
C LEU A 7 -35.33 24.43 -33.87
N ILE A 8 -35.97 23.68 -32.97
CA ILE A 8 -35.70 23.76 -31.53
C ILE A 8 -34.45 22.92 -31.23
N LEU A 9 -33.35 23.59 -30.94
CA LEU A 9 -32.10 22.96 -30.48
C LEU A 9 -32.18 22.68 -28.98
N ILE A 10 -32.42 21.42 -28.62
CA ILE A 10 -32.22 20.94 -27.24
C ILE A 10 -30.72 20.74 -27.04
N VAL A 11 -30.06 21.73 -26.42
CA VAL A 11 -28.67 21.57 -25.97
C VAL A 11 -28.70 20.79 -24.66
N GLY A 12 -28.44 19.49 -24.74
CA GLY A 12 -28.25 18.64 -23.57
C GLY A 12 -27.03 19.10 -22.78
N TRP A 13 -27.24 19.46 -21.51
CA TRP A 13 -26.16 19.83 -20.60
C TRP A 13 -25.44 18.56 -20.15
N LEU A 14 -24.46 18.10 -20.95
CA LEU A 14 -23.50 17.11 -20.50
C LEU A 14 -22.69 17.75 -19.36
N GLY A 15 -22.98 17.35 -18.12
CA GLY A 15 -22.12 17.65 -16.99
C GLY A 15 -20.77 17.01 -17.24
N ALA A 16 -19.77 17.81 -17.59
CA ALA A 16 -18.39 17.40 -17.52
C ALA A 16 -18.09 16.96 -16.07
N PRO A 17 -17.24 15.94 -15.84
CA PRO A 17 -16.76 15.66 -14.50
C PRO A 17 -16.14 16.93 -13.94
N ALA A 18 -16.50 17.28 -12.70
CA ALA A 18 -15.94 18.45 -12.04
C ALA A 18 -14.41 18.36 -12.10
N ALA A 19 -13.78 19.39 -12.68
CA ALA A 19 -12.32 19.46 -12.71
C ALA A 19 -11.82 19.35 -11.27
N ALA A 20 -10.89 18.42 -11.03
CA ALA A 20 -10.23 18.34 -9.74
C ALA A 20 -9.57 19.71 -9.45
N ASP A 21 -9.66 20.15 -8.20
CA ASP A 21 -9.21 21.46 -7.76
C ASP A 21 -7.69 21.60 -7.97
N ASP A 22 -7.27 22.20 -9.10
CA ASP A 22 -5.86 22.35 -9.54
C ASP A 22 -5.05 23.32 -8.64
N THR A 23 -5.63 23.68 -7.49
CA THR A 23 -5.09 24.55 -6.45
C THR A 23 -4.34 23.77 -5.37
N ALA A 24 -4.63 22.47 -5.18
CA ALA A 24 -4.03 21.67 -4.12
C ALA A 24 -2.56 21.30 -4.43
N ARG A 25 -1.64 21.62 -3.51
CA ARG A 25 -0.19 21.39 -3.66
C ARG A 25 0.13 19.88 -3.56
N PRO A 26 0.73 19.25 -4.58
CA PRO A 26 1.13 17.85 -4.53
C PRO A 26 2.08 17.56 -3.36
N ALA A 27 1.73 16.61 -2.49
CA ALA A 27 2.45 16.35 -1.24
C ALA A 27 2.80 14.86 -1.06
N VAL A 28 3.94 14.58 -0.43
CA VAL A 28 4.33 13.24 0.04
C VAL A 28 4.69 13.25 1.52
N GLY A 29 4.36 12.16 2.21
CA GLY A 29 4.63 11.99 3.65
C GLY A 29 5.51 10.78 3.91
N PHE A 30 6.57 10.96 4.71
CA PHE A 30 7.42 9.88 5.20
C PHE A 30 7.66 9.98 6.71
N ALA A 31 7.56 8.86 7.43
CA ALA A 31 7.95 8.74 8.83
C ALA A 31 9.07 7.72 8.98
N LEU A 32 10.16 8.13 9.64
CA LEU A 32 11.37 7.34 9.82
C LEU A 32 11.66 7.14 11.31
N GLY A 33 11.99 5.91 11.71
CA GLY A 33 12.42 5.60 13.07
C GLY A 33 13.84 5.05 13.11
N ARG A 34 14.66 5.53 14.04
CA ARG A 34 16.04 5.05 14.25
C ARG A 34 16.15 4.29 15.58
N GLY A 35 16.54 3.02 15.48
CA GLY A 35 16.58 2.08 16.62
C GLY A 35 15.31 1.22 16.71
N GLY A 36 15.35 0.17 17.54
CA GLY A 36 14.37 -0.93 17.51
C GLY A 36 12.92 -0.53 17.83
N ALA A 37 12.70 0.31 18.84
CA ALA A 37 11.36 0.77 19.21
C ALA A 37 10.84 1.86 18.25
N ALA A 38 11.64 2.89 18.01
CA ALA A 38 11.27 3.99 17.12
C ALA A 38 10.98 3.52 15.68
N ALA A 39 11.73 2.55 15.14
CA ALA A 39 11.47 2.00 13.81
C ALA A 39 10.12 1.27 13.68
N LYS A 40 9.60 0.69 14.77
CA LYS A 40 8.26 0.08 14.78
C LYS A 40 7.18 1.16 14.81
N LEU A 41 7.28 2.08 15.78
CA LEU A 41 6.34 3.20 15.96
C LEU A 41 6.27 4.14 14.73
N ALA A 42 7.36 4.23 13.96
CA ALA A 42 7.38 4.99 12.71
C ALA A 42 6.41 4.44 11.63
N VAL A 43 6.03 3.16 11.68
CA VAL A 43 5.04 2.60 10.74
C VAL A 43 3.63 3.09 11.06
N ASP A 44 3.30 3.21 12.35
CA ASP A 44 2.03 3.79 12.80
C ASP A 44 1.99 5.31 12.49
N LEU A 45 3.09 6.02 12.76
CA LEU A 45 3.25 7.43 12.38
C LEU A 45 3.16 7.67 10.87
N GLN A 46 3.62 6.74 10.03
CA GLN A 46 3.53 6.87 8.56
C GLN A 46 2.06 6.93 8.11
N ARG A 47 1.20 6.10 8.72
CA ARG A 47 -0.24 6.16 8.49
C ARG A 47 -0.85 7.46 9.00
N GLU A 48 -0.51 7.89 10.21
CA GLU A 48 -1.07 9.12 10.81
C GLU A 48 -0.69 10.37 10.01
N LEU A 49 0.58 10.47 9.59
CA LEU A 49 1.06 11.55 8.72
C LEU A 49 0.25 11.64 7.43
N ARG A 50 0.02 10.50 6.76
CA ARG A 50 -0.80 10.43 5.55
C ARG A 50 -2.24 10.85 5.80
N GLN A 51 -2.85 10.43 6.91
CA GLN A 51 -4.19 10.85 7.28
C GLN A 51 -4.29 12.36 7.50
N VAL A 52 -3.27 13.00 8.12
CA VAL A 52 -3.23 14.45 8.30
C VAL A 52 -3.07 15.19 6.96
N ILE A 53 -2.20 14.70 6.06
CA ILE A 53 -2.04 15.28 4.71
C ILE A 53 -3.32 15.13 3.89
N SER A 54 -3.94 13.94 3.86
CA SER A 54 -5.19 13.68 3.13
C SER A 54 -6.41 14.40 3.69
N GLY A 55 -6.38 14.82 4.95
CA GLY A 55 -7.45 15.61 5.58
C GLY A 55 -7.43 17.10 5.22
N ARG A 56 -6.36 17.57 4.57
CA ARG A 56 -6.17 18.98 4.17
C ARG A 56 -6.63 19.20 2.73
N LYS A 57 -7.30 20.33 2.49
CA LYS A 57 -7.83 20.69 1.14
C LYS A 57 -6.78 21.33 0.24
N ASP A 58 -5.78 21.96 0.83
CA ASP A 58 -4.67 22.63 0.15
C ASP A 58 -3.55 21.66 -0.26
N LEU A 59 -3.61 20.39 0.14
CA LEU A 59 -2.61 19.37 -0.15
C LEU A 59 -3.21 18.18 -0.91
N ALA A 60 -2.48 17.71 -1.92
CA ALA A 60 -2.84 16.52 -2.69
C ALA A 60 -1.83 15.38 -2.43
N LEU A 61 -2.14 14.49 -1.48
CA LEU A 61 -1.29 13.33 -1.17
C LEU A 61 -1.08 12.46 -2.41
N GLN A 62 0.17 12.24 -2.80
CA GLN A 62 0.51 11.42 -3.97
C GLN A 62 0.39 9.92 -3.67
N ASP A 63 -0.22 9.17 -4.60
CA ASP A 63 -0.19 7.71 -4.58
C ASP A 63 1.19 7.20 -5.04
N LEU A 64 1.96 6.68 -4.08
CA LEU A 64 3.33 6.20 -4.34
C LEU A 64 3.39 4.93 -5.21
N GLU A 65 2.33 4.13 -5.33
CA GLU A 65 2.35 3.00 -6.27
C GLU A 65 2.03 3.44 -7.69
N GLU A 66 1.06 4.34 -7.88
CA GLU A 66 0.86 4.97 -9.20
C GLU A 66 2.15 5.64 -9.68
N ARG A 67 2.77 6.49 -8.84
CA ARG A 67 4.03 7.18 -9.17
C ARG A 67 5.25 6.28 -9.44
N LEU A 68 5.22 5.00 -9.05
CA LEU A 68 6.36 4.08 -9.22
C LEU A 68 6.06 2.89 -10.14
N ASP A 69 4.82 2.76 -10.64
CA ASP A 69 4.37 1.61 -11.43
C ASP A 69 3.09 1.93 -12.25
N ASP A 70 3.03 3.08 -12.95
CA ASP A 70 1.81 3.61 -13.62
C ASP A 70 0.98 2.55 -14.37
N GLU A 71 1.61 1.67 -15.14
CA GLU A 71 0.94 0.62 -15.92
C GLU A 71 0.32 -0.46 -15.04
N GLY A 72 1.06 -0.95 -14.04
CA GLY A 72 0.55 -1.93 -13.07
C GLY A 72 -0.53 -1.32 -12.17
N SER A 73 -0.40 -0.02 -11.88
CA SER A 73 -1.23 0.70 -10.92
C SER A 73 -2.53 1.25 -11.52
N THR A 74 -2.65 1.42 -12.84
CA THR A 74 -3.92 1.85 -13.46
C THR A 74 -4.81 0.68 -13.94
N ALA A 75 -4.25 -0.52 -14.13
CA ALA A 75 -4.94 -1.69 -14.66
C ALA A 75 -6.15 -2.17 -13.80
N HIS A 76 -6.19 -1.83 -12.51
CA HIS A 76 -7.28 -2.19 -11.61
C HIS A 76 -8.58 -1.40 -11.89
N ARG A 77 -8.50 -0.20 -12.49
CA ARG A 77 -9.64 0.72 -12.66
C ARG A 77 -10.80 0.12 -13.47
N PRO A 78 -10.61 -0.44 -14.68
CA PRO A 78 -11.71 -1.07 -15.41
C PRO A 78 -12.26 -2.32 -14.70
N LEU A 79 -11.44 -3.04 -13.94
CA LEU A 79 -11.88 -4.20 -13.16
C LEU A 79 -12.74 -3.81 -11.96
N LEU A 80 -12.48 -2.65 -11.33
CA LEU A 80 -13.37 -2.09 -10.31
C LEU A 80 -14.71 -1.65 -10.90
N GLU A 81 -14.72 -1.06 -12.10
CA GLU A 81 -15.98 -0.71 -12.78
C GLU A 81 -16.77 -1.96 -13.21
N GLU A 82 -16.12 -3.03 -13.68
CA GLU A 82 -16.75 -4.35 -13.89
C GLU A 82 -17.39 -4.87 -12.59
N ALA A 83 -16.66 -4.81 -11.47
CA ALA A 83 -17.14 -5.25 -10.17
C ALA A 83 -18.35 -4.43 -9.67
N ARG A 84 -18.33 -3.11 -9.89
CA ARG A 84 -19.45 -2.20 -9.58
C ARG A 84 -20.67 -2.50 -10.46
N ALA A 85 -20.47 -2.74 -11.75
CA ALA A 85 -21.55 -3.10 -12.67
C ALA A 85 -22.19 -4.45 -12.30
N LEU A 86 -21.40 -5.45 -11.88
CA LEU A 86 -21.90 -6.72 -11.36
C LEU A 86 -22.72 -6.53 -10.07
N LEU A 87 -22.28 -5.66 -9.15
CA LEU A 87 -23.04 -5.32 -7.95
C LEU A 87 -24.38 -4.67 -8.30
N GLN A 88 -24.42 -3.66 -9.17
CA GLN A 88 -25.70 -3.03 -9.57
C GLN A 88 -26.63 -4.01 -10.30
N ALA A 89 -26.10 -4.89 -11.16
CA ALA A 89 -26.90 -5.93 -11.81
C ALA A 89 -27.48 -6.93 -10.80
N GLY A 90 -26.72 -7.29 -9.76
CA GLY A 90 -27.19 -8.15 -8.67
C GLY A 90 -28.25 -7.49 -7.79
N LYS A 91 -28.14 -6.18 -7.53
CA LYS A 91 -29.16 -5.39 -6.83
C LYS A 91 -30.47 -5.31 -7.63
N ALA A 92 -30.39 -5.02 -8.93
CA ALA A 92 -31.58 -5.01 -9.80
C ALA A 92 -32.28 -6.37 -9.86
N ALA A 93 -31.52 -7.48 -9.93
CA ALA A 93 -32.09 -8.82 -9.86
C ALA A 93 -32.75 -9.12 -8.51
N TYR A 94 -32.19 -8.64 -7.39
CA TYR A 94 -32.81 -8.74 -6.06
C TYR A 94 -34.13 -7.95 -5.96
N GLU A 95 -34.18 -6.75 -6.55
CA GLU A 95 -35.39 -5.90 -6.59
C GLU A 95 -36.53 -6.55 -7.41
N GLU A 96 -36.20 -7.23 -8.51
CA GLU A 96 -37.14 -8.03 -9.31
C GLU A 96 -37.41 -9.44 -8.73
N VAL A 97 -36.84 -9.78 -7.57
CA VAL A 97 -36.95 -11.09 -6.88
C VAL A 97 -36.42 -12.27 -7.70
N ASP A 98 -35.54 -12.02 -8.69
CA ASP A 98 -34.73 -13.05 -9.35
C ASP A 98 -33.52 -13.38 -8.47
N LEU A 99 -33.78 -14.15 -7.41
CA LEU A 99 -32.79 -14.45 -6.36
C LEU A 99 -31.60 -15.25 -6.90
N GLU A 100 -31.82 -16.11 -7.90
CA GLU A 100 -30.80 -16.96 -8.50
C GLU A 100 -29.82 -16.13 -9.34
N LEU A 101 -30.33 -15.19 -10.15
CA LEU A 101 -29.52 -14.22 -10.86
C LEU A 101 -28.85 -13.24 -9.89
N ALA A 102 -29.55 -12.77 -8.86
CA ALA A 102 -28.99 -11.90 -7.83
C ALA A 102 -27.78 -12.55 -7.15
N GLN A 103 -27.92 -13.77 -6.64
CA GLN A 103 -26.84 -14.55 -6.04
C GLN A 103 -25.66 -14.71 -7.01
N GLN A 104 -25.91 -15.07 -8.28
CA GLN A 104 -24.85 -15.22 -9.28
C GLN A 104 -24.07 -13.91 -9.51
N LYS A 105 -24.77 -12.78 -9.70
CA LYS A 105 -24.14 -11.48 -9.99
C LYS A 105 -23.41 -10.93 -8.76
N LEU A 106 -24.00 -11.06 -7.58
CA LEU A 106 -23.42 -10.61 -6.32
C LEU A 106 -22.20 -11.45 -5.94
N ASP A 107 -22.20 -12.76 -6.17
CA ASP A 107 -21.04 -13.60 -5.88
C ASP A 107 -19.86 -13.29 -6.82
N LEU A 108 -20.12 -13.08 -8.11
CA LEU A 108 -19.11 -12.58 -9.06
C LEU A 108 -18.59 -11.18 -8.66
N ALA A 109 -19.48 -10.27 -8.24
CA ALA A 109 -19.08 -8.96 -7.73
C ALA A 109 -18.18 -9.08 -6.50
N ARG A 110 -18.56 -9.94 -5.54
CA ARG A 110 -17.78 -10.24 -4.33
C ARG A 110 -16.37 -10.74 -4.68
N GLU A 111 -16.24 -11.72 -5.55
CA GLU A 111 -14.94 -12.27 -5.96
C GLU A 111 -14.05 -11.21 -6.62
N ARG A 112 -14.61 -10.38 -7.51
CA ARG A 112 -13.89 -9.26 -8.12
C ARG A 112 -13.44 -8.24 -7.07
N LEU A 113 -14.34 -7.78 -6.20
CA LEU A 113 -14.03 -6.83 -5.13
C LEU A 113 -12.97 -7.36 -4.16
N GLU A 114 -13.06 -8.64 -3.77
CA GLU A 114 -12.07 -9.31 -2.92
C GLU A 114 -10.68 -9.40 -3.60
N SER A 115 -10.62 -9.78 -4.88
CA SER A 115 -9.35 -9.80 -5.64
C SER A 115 -8.73 -8.41 -5.81
N LEU A 116 -9.54 -7.36 -5.76
CA LEU A 116 -9.15 -5.96 -5.89
C LEU A 116 -9.06 -5.23 -4.53
N ALA A 117 -9.15 -5.95 -3.40
CA ALA A 117 -9.22 -5.35 -2.07
C ALA A 117 -8.07 -4.41 -1.74
N ALA A 118 -6.89 -4.63 -2.33
CA ALA A 118 -5.72 -3.77 -2.16
C ALA A 118 -5.96 -2.32 -2.69
N TRP A 119 -6.89 -2.17 -3.64
CA TRP A 119 -7.28 -0.94 -4.34
C TRP A 119 -8.61 -0.35 -3.88
N LEU A 120 -9.40 -1.10 -3.09
CA LEU A 120 -10.59 -0.57 -2.46
C LEU A 120 -10.17 0.39 -1.34
N ALA A 121 -10.46 1.69 -1.54
CA ALA A 121 -10.19 2.73 -0.55
C ALA A 121 -11.05 2.57 0.72
N GLU A 122 -12.27 2.05 0.56
CA GLU A 122 -13.23 1.84 1.63
C GLU A 122 -13.90 0.45 1.54
N PRO A 123 -14.28 -0.16 2.67
CA PRO A 123 -15.02 -1.43 2.70
C PRO A 123 -16.44 -1.34 2.15
N ALA A 124 -17.01 -0.13 2.00
CA ALA A 124 -18.45 0.10 1.81
C ALA A 124 -19.04 -0.72 0.65
N VAL A 125 -18.38 -0.76 -0.51
CA VAL A 125 -18.86 -1.49 -1.70
C VAL A 125 -18.86 -3.00 -1.49
N LEU A 126 -17.84 -3.54 -0.80
CA LEU A 126 -17.80 -4.97 -0.46
C LEU A 126 -18.83 -5.31 0.63
N ARG A 127 -19.01 -4.43 1.63
CA ARG A 127 -20.05 -4.59 2.65
C ARG A 127 -21.45 -4.60 2.03
N GLU A 128 -21.75 -3.66 1.14
CA GLU A 128 -23.02 -3.59 0.41
C GLU A 128 -23.26 -4.89 -0.38
N CYS A 129 -22.26 -5.35 -1.13
CA CYS A 129 -22.32 -6.61 -1.87
C CYS A 129 -22.61 -7.81 -0.95
N LEU A 130 -21.93 -7.92 0.20
CA LEU A 130 -22.17 -8.99 1.18
C LEU A 130 -23.55 -8.89 1.83
N VAL A 131 -24.08 -7.69 2.10
CA VAL A 131 -25.44 -7.51 2.62
C VAL A 131 -26.49 -7.95 1.61
N TYR A 132 -26.40 -7.52 0.34
CA TYR A 132 -27.34 -7.98 -0.69
C TYR A 132 -27.23 -9.49 -0.93
N LEU A 133 -26.01 -10.06 -0.93
CA LEU A 133 -25.82 -11.50 -1.09
C LEU A 133 -26.43 -12.27 0.09
N GLY A 134 -26.23 -11.78 1.32
CA GLY A 134 -26.87 -12.34 2.52
C GLY A 134 -28.39 -12.29 2.45
N ALA A 135 -28.96 -11.15 2.07
CA ALA A 135 -30.42 -10.99 1.91
C ALA A 135 -30.98 -11.94 0.83
N SER A 136 -30.28 -12.08 -0.30
CA SER A 136 -30.66 -13.01 -1.38
C SER A 136 -30.67 -14.48 -0.93
N TRP A 137 -29.79 -14.88 -0.01
CA TRP A 137 -29.80 -16.23 0.59
C TRP A 137 -30.89 -16.41 1.65
N VAL A 138 -31.27 -15.36 2.38
CA VAL A 138 -32.41 -15.46 3.32
C VAL A 138 -33.72 -15.61 2.55
N LEU A 139 -33.93 -14.84 1.48
CA LEU A 139 -35.15 -14.91 0.66
C LEU A 139 -35.32 -16.24 -0.07
N SER A 140 -34.23 -16.93 -0.44
CA SER A 140 -34.31 -18.27 -1.04
C SER A 140 -34.55 -19.40 -0.03
N GLY A 141 -34.38 -19.12 1.27
CA GLY A 141 -34.62 -20.06 2.37
C GLY A 141 -33.36 -20.50 3.13
N GLU A 142 -32.17 -20.21 2.60
CA GLU A 142 -30.87 -20.58 3.20
C GLU A 142 -30.41 -19.57 4.26
N VAL A 143 -31.23 -19.38 5.30
CA VAL A 143 -31.03 -18.40 6.38
C VAL A 143 -29.62 -18.43 6.98
N GLU A 144 -29.05 -19.63 7.18
CA GLU A 144 -27.71 -19.78 7.76
C GLU A 144 -26.58 -19.30 6.82
N ARG A 145 -26.77 -19.39 5.48
CA ARG A 145 -25.85 -18.76 4.51
C ARG A 145 -26.01 -17.24 4.53
N GLY A 146 -27.24 -16.75 4.67
CA GLY A 146 -27.52 -15.33 4.88
C GLY A 146 -26.78 -14.77 6.10
N ILE A 147 -26.83 -15.51 7.22
CA ILE A 147 -26.11 -15.21 8.46
C ILE A 147 -24.58 -15.16 8.24
N GLU A 148 -24.00 -16.06 7.46
CA GLU A 148 -22.57 -16.05 7.11
C GLU A 148 -22.17 -14.76 6.39
N TYR A 149 -22.96 -14.32 5.40
CA TYR A 149 -22.67 -13.11 4.64
C TYR A 149 -22.91 -11.82 5.45
N PHE A 150 -23.98 -11.74 6.25
CA PHE A 150 -24.20 -10.63 7.18
C PHE A 150 -23.12 -10.54 8.26
N SER A 151 -22.70 -11.69 8.79
CA SER A 151 -21.53 -11.84 9.66
C SER A 151 -20.29 -11.19 9.04
N ARG A 152 -19.95 -11.54 7.79
CA ARG A 152 -18.80 -10.98 7.08
C ARG A 152 -18.96 -9.48 6.81
N ALA A 153 -20.17 -9.01 6.52
CA ALA A 153 -20.45 -7.58 6.34
C ALA A 153 -20.21 -6.77 7.63
N LEU A 154 -20.45 -7.36 8.80
CA LEU A 154 -20.18 -6.75 10.11
C LEU A 154 -18.68 -6.69 10.45
N ASP A 155 -17.87 -7.66 10.03
CA ASP A 155 -16.40 -7.62 10.23
C ASP A 155 -15.73 -6.43 9.53
N LEU A 156 -16.31 -5.94 8.42
CA LEU A 156 -15.80 -4.82 7.63
C LEU A 156 -15.98 -3.43 8.31
N GLY A 157 -16.13 -3.39 9.65
CA GLY A 157 -15.94 -2.20 10.47
C GLY A 157 -17.11 -1.22 10.53
N SER A 158 -18.32 -1.64 10.17
CA SER A 158 -19.51 -0.78 10.20
C SER A 158 -20.60 -1.43 11.06
N ASP A 159 -20.68 -0.99 12.32
CA ASP A 159 -21.72 -1.37 13.31
C ASP A 159 -23.11 -0.81 12.95
N SER A 160 -23.18 0.05 11.93
CA SER A 160 -24.40 0.47 11.25
C SER A 160 -25.27 -0.73 10.92
N GLY A 161 -26.59 -0.59 11.09
CA GLY A 161 -27.55 -1.58 10.60
C GLY A 161 -27.59 -1.65 9.07
N ILE A 162 -28.61 -2.33 8.57
CA ILE A 162 -29.00 -2.29 7.16
C ILE A 162 -30.12 -1.26 6.95
N ASP A 163 -30.28 -0.80 5.72
CA ASP A 163 -31.31 0.16 5.36
C ASP A 163 -32.71 -0.48 5.51
N ARG A 164 -33.59 0.18 6.29
CA ARG A 164 -34.91 -0.35 6.63
C ARG A 164 -35.94 -0.18 5.51
N ASP A 165 -35.69 0.74 4.58
CA ASP A 165 -36.56 0.99 3.45
C ASP A 165 -36.23 0.05 2.27
N VAL A 166 -34.99 -0.47 2.24
CA VAL A 166 -34.49 -1.44 1.23
C VAL A 166 -34.70 -2.89 1.67
N PHE A 167 -34.48 -3.21 2.94
CA PHE A 167 -34.49 -4.61 3.43
C PHE A 167 -35.73 -4.88 4.31
N PRO A 168 -36.61 -5.84 3.95
CA PRO A 168 -37.79 -6.19 4.74
C PRO A 168 -37.51 -6.57 6.20
N PRO A 169 -38.51 -6.49 7.11
CA PRO A 169 -38.34 -6.81 8.54
C PRO A 169 -37.71 -8.18 8.81
N ASP A 170 -38.08 -9.18 8.02
CA ASP A 170 -37.59 -10.55 8.04
C ASP A 170 -36.04 -10.60 7.85
N ILE A 171 -35.54 -9.80 6.90
CA ILE A 171 -34.11 -9.66 6.60
C ILE A 171 -33.41 -8.91 7.73
N GLN A 172 -34.04 -7.86 8.27
CA GLN A 172 -33.53 -7.12 9.43
C GLN A 172 -33.39 -8.02 10.66
N GLU A 173 -34.36 -8.91 10.92
CA GLU A 173 -34.29 -9.88 12.03
C GLU A 173 -33.11 -10.84 11.86
N VAL A 174 -32.88 -11.39 10.65
CA VAL A 174 -31.74 -12.28 10.39
C VAL A 174 -30.41 -11.54 10.47
N PHE A 175 -30.33 -10.28 10.03
CA PHE A 175 -29.14 -9.44 10.23
C PHE A 175 -28.84 -9.22 11.72
N GLU A 176 -29.86 -8.94 12.54
CA GLU A 176 -29.70 -8.77 13.99
C GLU A 176 -29.41 -10.09 14.73
N ARG A 177 -29.83 -11.24 14.19
CA ARG A 177 -29.35 -12.57 14.63
C ARG A 177 -27.85 -12.74 14.36
N ALA A 178 -27.40 -12.42 13.13
CA ALA A 178 -25.99 -12.46 12.76
C ALA A 178 -25.14 -11.50 13.62
N ARG A 179 -25.65 -10.30 13.95
CA ARG A 179 -25.02 -9.35 14.89
C ARG A 179 -24.79 -9.99 16.26
N LYS A 180 -25.81 -10.65 16.82
CA LYS A 180 -25.71 -11.32 18.13
C LYS A 180 -24.70 -12.47 18.12
N GLN A 181 -24.72 -13.32 17.09
CA GLN A 181 -23.75 -14.42 16.93
C GLN A 181 -22.31 -13.89 16.73
N SER A 182 -22.14 -12.76 16.02
CA SER A 182 -20.84 -12.11 15.81
C SER A 182 -20.20 -11.59 17.10
N ALA A 183 -20.99 -11.39 18.16
CA ALA A 183 -20.50 -10.99 19.47
C ALA A 183 -19.96 -12.16 20.31
N GLU A 184 -20.17 -13.41 19.89
CA GLU A 184 -19.72 -14.60 20.64
C GLU A 184 -18.18 -14.68 20.77
N PRO A 185 -17.66 -15.32 21.84
CA PRO A 185 -16.23 -15.33 22.14
C PRO A 185 -15.41 -16.31 21.28
N SER A 186 -16.03 -17.03 20.33
CA SER A 186 -15.31 -17.91 19.41
C SER A 186 -14.49 -17.07 18.44
N ARG A 187 -13.18 -16.99 18.68
CA ARG A 187 -12.25 -16.18 17.89
C ARG A 187 -10.97 -16.95 17.57
N GLY A 188 -10.42 -16.69 16.39
CA GLY A 188 -9.12 -17.15 15.95
C GLY A 188 -8.11 -16.00 15.91
N ALA A 189 -6.92 -16.29 15.39
CA ALA A 189 -5.85 -15.31 15.23
C ALA A 189 -5.14 -15.47 13.88
N LEU A 190 -4.49 -14.40 13.43
CA LEU A 190 -3.68 -14.37 12.22
C LEU A 190 -2.30 -13.78 12.53
N SER A 191 -1.26 -14.61 12.44
CA SER A 191 0.14 -14.18 12.50
C SER A 191 0.62 -13.81 11.09
N VAL A 192 0.91 -12.54 10.87
CA VAL A 192 1.26 -11.96 9.56
C VAL A 192 2.75 -11.61 9.55
N SER A 193 3.49 -12.18 8.59
CA SER A 193 4.88 -11.81 8.30
C SER A 193 5.01 -11.39 6.84
N ILE A 194 5.60 -10.22 6.59
CA ILE A 194 5.74 -9.65 5.27
C ILE A 194 7.19 -9.27 5.03
N GLU A 195 7.68 -9.56 3.83
CA GLU A 195 8.98 -9.12 3.34
C GLU A 195 8.77 -8.07 2.24
N PRO A 196 9.37 -6.87 2.33
CA PRO A 196 10.21 -6.39 3.43
C PRO A 196 9.43 -6.06 4.71
N LEU A 197 10.16 -6.02 5.84
CA LEU A 197 9.63 -5.68 7.16
C LEU A 197 9.08 -4.24 7.22
N GLY A 198 8.16 -4.00 8.15
CA GLY A 198 7.51 -2.70 8.33
C GLY A 198 6.59 -2.33 7.16
N ALA A 199 5.99 -3.32 6.50
CA ALA A 199 4.82 -3.14 5.65
C ALA A 199 3.59 -2.87 6.53
N GLU A 200 2.78 -1.89 6.16
CA GLU A 200 1.51 -1.59 6.80
C GLU A 200 0.50 -2.70 6.50
N VAL A 201 -0.28 -3.12 7.50
CA VAL A 201 -1.28 -4.19 7.36
C VAL A 201 -2.66 -3.71 7.77
N TRP A 202 -3.65 -4.08 6.98
CA TRP A 202 -5.07 -3.99 7.29
C TRP A 202 -5.69 -5.38 7.24
N VAL A 203 -6.60 -5.66 8.17
CA VAL A 203 -7.46 -6.83 8.15
C VAL A 203 -8.90 -6.35 8.27
N ASP A 204 -9.71 -6.67 7.25
CA ASP A 204 -11.08 -6.19 7.04
C ASP A 204 -11.16 -4.67 6.93
N PHE A 205 -10.18 -4.09 6.21
CA PHE A 205 -9.97 -2.65 6.04
C PHE A 205 -9.69 -1.86 7.33
N ALA A 206 -9.72 -2.51 8.51
CA ALA A 206 -9.22 -1.96 9.75
C ALA A 206 -7.69 -2.12 9.83
N TYR A 207 -6.98 -1.02 10.08
CA TYR A 207 -5.52 -1.01 10.25
C TYR A 207 -5.10 -1.80 11.49
N ARG A 208 -4.05 -2.62 11.37
CA ARG A 208 -3.55 -3.51 12.44
C ARG A 208 -2.09 -3.24 12.84
N GLY A 209 -1.41 -2.31 12.18
CA GLY A 209 0.00 -1.95 12.46
C GLY A 209 0.97 -2.40 11.37
N GLY A 210 2.26 -2.34 11.69
CA GLY A 210 3.36 -2.80 10.82
C GLY A 210 3.74 -4.26 11.00
N ALA A 211 3.93 -5.00 9.91
CA ALA A 211 4.39 -6.39 9.92
C ALA A 211 5.88 -6.51 10.33
N PRO A 212 6.27 -7.58 11.06
CA PRO A 212 5.45 -8.72 11.47
C PRO A 212 4.59 -8.43 12.70
N LEU A 213 3.35 -8.94 12.71
CA LEU A 213 2.40 -8.75 13.81
C LEU A 213 1.45 -9.94 13.96
N GLN A 214 0.71 -9.99 15.07
CA GLN A 214 -0.38 -10.94 15.31
C GLN A 214 -1.69 -10.17 15.46
N VAL A 215 -2.71 -10.59 14.71
CA VAL A 215 -4.08 -10.06 14.79
C VAL A 215 -4.92 -11.09 15.51
N ASP A 216 -5.21 -10.83 16.78
CA ASP A 216 -6.11 -11.65 17.59
C ASP A 216 -7.57 -11.19 17.46
N GLY A 217 -8.48 -12.05 17.88
CA GLY A 217 -9.89 -11.69 18.02
C GLY A 217 -10.68 -11.68 16.71
N LEU A 218 -10.15 -12.28 15.63
CA LEU A 218 -10.86 -12.45 14.37
C LEU A 218 -11.92 -13.54 14.51
N ARG A 219 -13.07 -13.42 13.84
CA ARG A 219 -14.10 -14.47 13.87
C ARG A 219 -13.64 -15.67 13.01
N PRO A 220 -14.23 -16.87 13.15
CA PRO A 220 -13.97 -17.96 12.22
C PRO A 220 -14.62 -17.63 10.87
N GLY A 221 -13.86 -17.71 9.78
CA GLY A 221 -14.34 -17.34 8.44
C GLY A 221 -13.30 -16.60 7.59
N PRO A 222 -13.67 -16.19 6.36
CA PRO A 222 -12.80 -15.49 5.43
C PRO A 222 -12.64 -13.98 5.76
N HIS A 223 -11.40 -13.57 6.02
CA HIS A 223 -11.00 -12.17 6.28
C HIS A 223 -10.19 -11.58 5.12
N VAL A 224 -10.35 -10.28 4.88
CA VAL A 224 -9.63 -9.56 3.82
C VAL A 224 -8.33 -8.98 4.39
N LEU A 225 -7.17 -9.50 3.97
CA LEU A 225 -5.87 -8.91 4.30
C LEU A 225 -5.40 -8.01 3.16
N VAL A 226 -5.00 -6.78 3.52
CA VAL A 226 -4.30 -5.84 2.63
C VAL A 226 -2.96 -5.47 3.25
N ALA A 227 -1.92 -5.43 2.42
CA ALA A 227 -0.57 -5.04 2.80
C ALA A 227 -0.01 -3.99 1.85
N ARG A 228 0.67 -2.98 2.42
CA ARG A 228 1.26 -1.86 1.65
C ARG A 228 2.68 -1.55 2.13
N LYS A 229 3.57 -1.21 1.20
CA LYS A 229 4.91 -0.71 1.51
C LYS A 229 5.45 0.17 0.39
N ASP A 230 6.04 1.30 0.75
CA ASP A 230 6.58 2.27 -0.19
C ASP A 230 7.67 1.66 -1.08
N GLY A 231 7.52 1.81 -2.40
CA GLY A 231 8.34 1.13 -3.40
C GLY A 231 7.89 -0.28 -3.78
N PHE A 232 6.82 -0.82 -3.20
CA PHE A 232 6.30 -2.15 -3.51
C PHE A 232 4.84 -2.08 -3.94
N ARG A 233 4.45 -3.04 -4.78
CA ARG A 233 3.06 -3.21 -5.19
C ARG A 233 2.19 -3.61 -4.01
N ARG A 234 1.02 -3.01 -3.89
CA ARG A 234 -0.02 -3.40 -2.92
C ARG A 234 -0.34 -4.88 -3.07
N PHE A 235 -0.54 -5.53 -1.93
CA PHE A 235 -0.95 -6.94 -1.88
C PHE A 235 -2.31 -7.05 -1.20
N GLY A 236 -3.20 -7.85 -1.78
CA GLY A 236 -4.51 -8.19 -1.22
C GLY A 236 -4.74 -9.70 -1.31
N ALA A 237 -5.33 -10.28 -0.27
CA ALA A 237 -5.73 -11.69 -0.24
C ALA A 237 -6.88 -11.94 0.73
N VAL A 238 -7.70 -12.94 0.44
CA VAL A 238 -8.70 -13.46 1.39
C VAL A 238 -8.10 -14.65 2.15
N LEU A 239 -8.21 -14.61 3.48
CA LEU A 239 -7.62 -15.59 4.39
C LEU A 239 -8.69 -16.12 5.36
N THR A 240 -9.07 -17.38 5.20
CA THR A 240 -9.89 -18.11 6.18
C THR A 240 -9.16 -18.25 7.52
N VAL A 241 -9.78 -17.79 8.60
CA VAL A 241 -9.37 -17.99 10.00
C VAL A 241 -10.21 -19.11 10.61
N GLU A 242 -9.59 -19.93 11.47
CA GLU A 242 -10.23 -21.03 12.17
C GLU A 242 -10.40 -20.71 13.66
N ALA A 243 -11.49 -21.19 14.27
CA ALA A 243 -11.78 -20.97 15.69
C ALA A 243 -10.65 -21.51 16.59
N GLY A 244 -10.19 -20.69 17.54
CA GLY A 244 -9.19 -21.09 18.54
C GLY A 244 -7.79 -21.39 17.98
N ARG A 245 -7.52 -21.07 16.71
CA ARG A 245 -6.23 -21.33 16.04
C ARG A 245 -5.59 -20.05 15.52
N ALA A 246 -4.27 -20.00 15.59
CA ALA A 246 -3.47 -18.97 14.94
C ALA A 246 -3.04 -19.43 13.55
N ARG A 247 -3.63 -18.85 12.49
CA ARG A 247 -3.16 -19.04 11.11
C ARG A 247 -1.87 -18.27 10.92
N VAL A 248 -0.82 -18.89 10.38
CA VAL A 248 0.42 -18.20 10.01
C VAL A 248 0.40 -17.89 8.52
N PHE A 249 0.60 -16.62 8.17
CA PHE A 249 0.67 -16.15 6.79
C PHE A 249 2.01 -15.46 6.52
N ARG A 250 2.65 -15.81 5.41
CA ARG A 250 3.93 -15.24 4.97
C ARG A 250 3.85 -14.86 3.50
N VAL A 251 4.30 -13.65 3.15
CA VAL A 251 4.34 -13.16 1.76
C VAL A 251 5.52 -12.22 1.54
N ALA A 252 6.16 -12.33 0.37
CA ALA A 252 7.10 -11.33 -0.13
C ALA A 252 6.37 -10.41 -1.12
N LEU A 253 6.42 -9.10 -0.89
CA LEU A 253 5.82 -8.10 -1.78
C LEU A 253 6.62 -8.00 -3.08
N LYS A 254 5.92 -7.77 -4.19
CA LYS A 254 6.57 -7.50 -5.48
C LYS A 254 7.07 -6.05 -5.49
N PRO A 255 8.31 -5.76 -5.90
CA PRO A 255 8.76 -4.39 -6.06
C PRO A 255 7.95 -3.68 -7.15
N ALA A 256 7.76 -2.37 -7.00
CA ALA A 256 7.27 -1.50 -8.07
C ALA A 256 8.32 -1.39 -9.20
N ARG A 257 7.90 -1.05 -10.41
CA ARG A 257 8.79 -0.84 -11.58
C ARG A 257 10.00 0.03 -11.23
N ASP A 258 9.76 1.17 -10.59
CA ASP A 258 10.80 2.16 -10.26
C ASP A 258 11.33 2.04 -8.81
N GLN A 259 11.12 0.89 -8.14
CA GLN A 259 11.50 0.63 -6.74
C GLN A 259 12.97 0.95 -6.44
N LYS A 260 13.90 0.59 -7.33
CA LYS A 260 15.33 0.83 -7.11
C LYS A 260 15.63 2.33 -7.12
N ALA A 261 15.11 3.06 -8.10
CA ALA A 261 15.31 4.49 -8.26
C ALA A 261 14.69 5.29 -7.10
N PHE A 262 13.56 4.81 -6.55
CA PHE A 262 12.98 5.28 -5.30
C PHE A 262 13.90 4.99 -4.10
N SER A 263 14.31 3.74 -3.91
CA SER A 263 15.13 3.29 -2.77
C SER A 263 16.47 4.03 -2.66
N ASP A 264 17.14 4.25 -3.80
CA ASP A 264 18.42 4.99 -3.85
C ASP A 264 18.25 6.45 -3.37
N ARG A 265 17.17 7.13 -3.79
CA ARG A 265 16.84 8.52 -3.36
C ARG A 265 16.35 8.57 -1.92
N PHE A 266 15.50 7.64 -1.52
CA PHE A 266 15.00 7.50 -0.16
C PHE A 266 16.13 7.29 0.84
N ALA A 267 17.15 6.50 0.49
CA ALA A 267 18.37 6.35 1.28
C ALA A 267 19.21 7.64 1.34
N GLY A 268 19.11 8.53 0.35
CA GLY A 268 19.66 9.89 0.41
C GLY A 268 18.95 10.72 1.48
N MET A 269 17.64 10.92 1.33
CA MET A 269 16.78 11.64 2.28
C MET A 269 16.92 11.12 3.72
N ALA A 270 16.91 9.80 3.92
CA ALA A 270 17.02 9.20 5.25
C ALA A 270 18.38 9.47 5.94
N ARG A 271 19.47 9.65 5.19
CA ARG A 271 20.78 10.05 5.76
C ARG A 271 20.79 11.51 6.20
N GLU A 272 20.11 12.38 5.46
CA GLU A 272 19.96 13.80 5.80
C GLU A 272 19.11 13.96 7.07
N ALA A 273 17.96 13.28 7.10
CA ALA A 273 16.97 13.26 8.18
C ALA A 273 17.54 13.05 9.59
N PHE A 274 18.45 12.07 9.74
CA PHE A 274 19.14 11.77 11.01
C PHE A 274 20.53 12.42 11.12
N GLY A 275 20.94 13.18 10.11
CA GLY A 275 22.21 13.91 10.06
C GLY A 275 22.03 15.40 10.37
N LYS A 276 22.31 16.25 9.38
CA LYS A 276 22.21 17.72 9.49
C LYS A 276 20.77 18.26 9.35
N GLY A 277 19.79 17.39 9.10
CA GLY A 277 18.44 17.76 8.66
C GLY A 277 18.28 17.62 7.14
N PRO A 278 17.03 17.63 6.63
CA PRO A 278 16.71 17.52 5.21
C PRO A 278 17.43 18.55 4.32
N GLY A 279 17.77 18.14 3.10
CA GLY A 279 18.47 18.98 2.13
C GLY A 279 18.23 18.51 0.70
N THR A 280 19.30 18.44 -0.10
CA THR A 280 19.21 18.19 -1.55
C THR A 280 18.73 16.78 -1.90
N GLY A 281 19.05 15.75 -1.09
CA GLY A 281 18.53 14.40 -1.26
C GLY A 281 17.03 14.29 -0.95
N SER A 282 16.56 15.10 -0.01
CA SER A 282 15.14 15.24 0.34
C SER A 282 14.36 15.95 -0.77
N ALA A 283 14.91 17.05 -1.31
CA ALA A 283 14.37 17.73 -2.49
C ALA A 283 14.31 16.81 -3.72
N ALA A 284 15.41 16.11 -4.03
CA ALA A 284 15.49 15.19 -5.17
C ALA A 284 14.55 13.98 -5.05
N LEU A 285 14.16 13.58 -3.83
CA LEU A 285 13.10 12.59 -3.61
C LEU A 285 11.71 13.19 -3.87
N ALA A 286 11.44 14.41 -3.40
CA ALA A 286 10.18 15.10 -3.62
C ALA A 286 9.93 15.33 -5.12
N GLU A 287 10.93 15.87 -5.84
CA GLU A 287 10.91 16.08 -7.30
C GLU A 287 10.66 14.78 -8.07
N PHE A 288 11.37 13.71 -7.71
CA PHE A 288 11.20 12.39 -8.33
C PHE A 288 9.79 11.81 -8.15
N LEU A 289 9.12 12.12 -7.03
CA LEU A 289 7.75 11.70 -6.76
C LEU A 289 6.69 12.68 -7.28
N GLY A 290 7.10 13.75 -7.98
CA GLY A 290 6.20 14.80 -8.48
C GLY A 290 5.54 15.64 -7.37
N ALA A 291 6.16 15.71 -6.19
CA ALA A 291 5.67 16.46 -5.04
C ALA A 291 6.27 17.87 -4.99
N ARG A 292 5.43 18.86 -4.66
CA ARG A 292 5.83 20.24 -4.32
C ARG A 292 6.02 20.44 -2.81
N LEU A 293 5.62 19.47 -2.00
CA LEU A 293 5.88 19.43 -0.56
C LEU A 293 6.25 18.00 -0.13
N LEU A 294 7.35 17.86 0.62
CA LEU A 294 7.66 16.63 1.34
C LEU A 294 7.57 16.91 2.84
N VAL A 295 6.67 16.19 3.52
CA VAL A 295 6.55 16.22 4.98
C VAL A 295 7.27 15.01 5.55
N LEU A 296 8.22 15.23 6.45
CA LEU A 296 9.06 14.18 7.02
C LEU A 296 8.94 14.18 8.55
N LEU A 297 8.59 13.04 9.12
CA LEU A 297 8.75 12.76 10.55
C LEU A 297 10.01 11.93 10.77
N THR A 298 10.78 12.29 11.80
CA THR A 298 11.87 11.45 12.31
C THR A 298 11.66 11.20 13.80
N LEU A 299 11.87 9.94 14.19
CA LEU A 299 11.70 9.45 15.55
C LEU A 299 12.98 8.75 15.99
N ASP A 300 13.56 9.16 17.12
CA ASP A 300 14.69 8.48 17.73
C ASP A 300 14.67 8.57 19.26
N GLY A 301 15.31 7.62 19.94
CA GLY A 301 15.26 7.46 21.40
C GLY A 301 14.54 6.20 21.88
N GLU A 302 14.21 6.16 23.17
CA GLU A 302 13.54 5.03 23.85
C GLU A 302 12.05 5.33 24.07
N THR A 303 11.22 4.31 24.31
CA THR A 303 9.74 4.45 24.42
C THR A 303 9.26 5.37 25.54
N SER A 304 10.09 5.62 26.56
CA SER A 304 9.81 6.55 27.66
C SER A 304 10.16 8.00 27.33
N ALA A 305 11.02 8.24 26.35
CA ALA A 305 11.59 9.55 26.03
C ALA A 305 11.99 9.62 24.55
N LEU A 306 10.99 9.62 23.66
CA LEU A 306 11.20 9.76 22.22
C LEU A 306 11.47 11.22 21.87
N ARG A 307 12.34 11.43 20.88
CA ARG A 307 12.48 12.70 20.16
C ARG A 307 11.76 12.59 18.83
N LEU A 308 10.74 13.42 18.64
CA LEU A 308 10.01 13.57 17.40
C LEU A 308 10.39 14.90 16.75
N ARG A 309 10.89 14.87 15.52
CA ARG A 309 11.10 16.05 14.67
C ARG A 309 10.24 15.94 13.43
N ALA A 310 9.54 17.00 13.06
CA ALA A 310 8.87 17.12 11.77
C ALA A 310 9.54 18.19 10.91
N PHE A 311 9.57 17.95 9.62
CA PHE A 311 10.09 18.87 8.62
C PHE A 311 9.10 19.03 7.48
N ALA A 312 8.93 20.26 7.00
CA ALA A 312 8.26 20.56 5.74
C ALA A 312 9.33 21.02 4.76
N VAL A 313 9.45 20.32 3.62
CA VAL A 313 10.50 20.53 2.63
C VAL A 313 9.85 20.89 1.30
N GLU A 314 10.03 22.13 0.87
CA GLU A 314 9.71 22.53 -0.51
C GLU A 314 10.96 22.30 -1.39
N PRO A 315 10.86 21.52 -2.48
CA PRO A 315 11.97 21.28 -3.37
C PRO A 315 12.38 22.56 -4.10
N GLY A 316 13.68 22.69 -4.35
CA GLY A 316 14.30 23.88 -4.92
C GLY A 316 15.81 23.86 -4.77
N SER A 317 16.47 24.91 -5.24
CA SER A 317 17.93 25.07 -5.16
C SER A 317 18.30 26.45 -4.59
N PRO A 318 18.53 26.59 -3.28
CA PRO A 318 18.39 25.56 -2.23
C PRO A 318 16.91 25.24 -1.91
N PRO A 319 16.61 24.07 -1.32
CA PRO A 319 15.27 23.77 -0.83
C PRO A 319 14.92 24.62 0.38
N ARG A 320 13.63 24.92 0.57
CA ARG A 320 13.12 25.55 1.79
C ARG A 320 12.76 24.46 2.79
N VAL A 321 13.19 24.63 4.04
CA VAL A 321 12.97 23.65 5.10
C VAL A 321 12.46 24.35 6.35
N GLU A 322 11.23 24.06 6.74
CA GLU A 322 10.74 24.34 8.09
C GLU A 322 10.90 23.12 8.98
N GLN A 323 11.08 23.35 10.29
CA GLN A 323 11.21 22.30 11.30
C GLN A 323 10.34 22.61 12.52
N ARG A 324 9.84 21.55 13.16
CA ARG A 324 9.36 21.53 14.56
C ARG A 324 9.96 20.33 15.30
N GLU A 325 10.13 20.42 16.62
CA GLU A 325 10.64 19.33 17.46
C GLU A 325 9.85 19.23 18.77
N ALA A 326 9.62 17.99 19.21
CA ALA A 326 9.19 17.64 20.56
C ALA A 326 10.15 16.59 21.13
N ALA A 327 10.74 16.88 22.28
CA ALA A 327 11.62 15.97 23.01
C ALA A 327 10.88 15.35 24.21
N ASN A 328 11.39 14.20 24.68
CA ASN A 328 10.86 13.47 25.83
C ASN A 328 9.38 13.07 25.68
N VAL A 329 8.95 12.71 24.46
CA VAL A 329 7.58 12.27 24.18
C VAL A 329 7.42 10.80 24.58
N PRO A 330 6.53 10.44 25.51
CA PRO A 330 6.23 9.05 25.80
C PRO A 330 5.54 8.38 24.61
N ALA A 331 5.79 7.09 24.37
CA ALA A 331 5.17 6.36 23.27
C ALA A 331 3.63 6.36 23.30
N ALA A 332 3.02 6.51 24.48
CA ALA A 332 1.57 6.63 24.65
C ALA A 332 1.00 7.94 24.08
N ASP A 333 1.76 9.05 24.19
CA ASP A 333 1.34 10.39 23.77
C ASP A 333 1.80 10.72 22.34
N LEU A 334 2.68 9.90 21.76
CA LEU A 334 3.32 10.10 20.46
C LEU A 334 2.34 10.44 19.34
N SER A 335 1.21 9.73 19.29
CA SER A 335 0.16 9.89 18.29
C SER A 335 -0.53 11.26 18.39
N ALA A 336 -0.89 11.69 19.60
CA ALA A 336 -1.47 13.02 19.83
C ALA A 336 -0.46 14.11 19.49
N ARG A 337 0.78 13.96 19.98
CA ARG A 337 1.84 14.95 19.80
C ARG A 337 2.28 15.08 18.34
N ALA A 338 2.27 14.00 17.57
CA ALA A 338 2.54 14.05 16.14
C ALA A 338 1.51 14.87 15.37
N ARG A 339 0.21 14.68 15.65
CA ARG A 339 -0.85 15.49 15.00
C ARG A 339 -0.71 16.98 15.29
N GLU A 340 -0.49 17.36 16.55
CA GLU A 340 -0.26 18.76 16.94
C GLU A 340 0.94 19.35 16.19
N LEU A 341 2.05 18.62 16.16
CA LEU A 341 3.32 19.10 15.64
C LEU A 341 3.37 19.16 14.10
N ILE A 342 2.60 18.30 13.41
CA ILE A 342 2.34 18.42 11.96
C ILE A 342 1.41 19.61 11.69
N ALA A 343 0.37 19.82 12.50
CA ALA A 343 -0.58 20.91 12.31
C ALA A 343 0.08 22.30 12.47
N ASP A 344 0.89 22.49 13.52
CA ASP A 344 1.74 23.68 13.71
C ASP A 344 2.62 23.93 12.48
N LEU A 345 3.43 22.93 12.11
CA LEU A 345 4.34 22.99 10.96
C LEU A 345 3.63 23.40 9.65
N LEU A 346 2.48 22.80 9.34
CA LEU A 346 1.74 23.10 8.10
C LEU A 346 0.89 24.38 8.18
N SER A 347 0.69 24.95 9.37
CA SER A 347 -0.03 26.23 9.55
C SER A 347 0.89 27.46 9.41
N ALA A 348 2.17 27.33 9.78
CA ALA A 348 3.15 28.40 9.59
C ALA A 348 3.49 28.62 8.10
N ASP A 349 3.52 27.54 7.33
CA ASP A 349 3.75 27.55 5.89
C ASP A 349 2.66 28.35 5.14
N GLU A 350 1.37 28.20 5.51
CA GLU A 350 0.28 29.05 4.97
C GLU A 350 0.52 30.55 5.22
N ALA A 351 0.96 30.91 6.43
CA ALA A 351 1.25 32.30 6.79
C ALA A 351 2.46 32.86 6.02
N ALA A 352 3.48 32.04 5.75
CA ALA A 352 4.64 32.41 4.93
C ALA A 352 4.26 32.61 3.45
N VAL A 353 3.42 31.75 2.90
CA VAL A 353 2.90 31.87 1.52
C VAL A 353 2.00 33.11 1.37
N ALA A 354 1.11 33.36 2.33
CA ALA A 354 0.25 34.55 2.33
C ALA A 354 1.05 35.86 2.44
N ALA A 355 2.09 35.89 3.29
CA ALA A 355 3.00 37.03 3.39
C ALA A 355 3.76 37.26 2.09
N GLY A 356 4.26 36.20 1.45
CA GLY A 356 4.95 36.26 0.16
C GLY A 356 4.07 36.79 -0.98
N ALA A 357 2.79 36.42 -1.00
CA ALA A 357 1.82 36.93 -1.97
C ALA A 357 1.50 38.43 -1.77
N SER A 358 1.59 38.94 -0.53
CA SER A 358 1.33 40.35 -0.22
C SER A 358 2.50 41.30 -0.50
N GLY A 359 3.71 40.78 -0.73
CA GLY A 359 4.92 41.58 -0.99
C GLY A 359 5.13 41.98 -2.46
N GLY A 360 4.17 41.71 -3.34
CA GLY A 360 4.31 41.80 -4.80
C GLY A 360 3.92 43.12 -5.46
N GLU A 361 3.44 44.13 -4.72
CA GLU A 361 2.99 45.41 -5.30
C GLU A 361 3.86 46.60 -4.88
N ALA A 362 4.46 47.21 -5.91
CA ALA A 362 4.97 48.58 -6.00
C ALA A 362 5.95 49.11 -4.93
N ASN A 363 7.22 49.27 -5.34
CA ASN A 363 7.85 50.57 -5.21
C ASN A 363 8.69 50.89 -6.46
N GLU A 364 8.05 51.55 -7.42
CA GLU A 364 8.68 52.03 -8.65
C GLU A 364 9.27 53.44 -8.37
N ALA A 365 10.60 53.53 -8.28
CA ALA A 365 11.31 54.77 -7.97
C ALA A 365 12.59 54.90 -8.81
N ASP A 366 12.39 55.36 -10.04
CA ASP A 366 13.18 56.34 -10.80
C ASP A 366 14.70 56.53 -10.54
N GLY A 367 15.47 56.45 -11.63
CA GLY A 367 16.66 57.29 -11.86
C GLY A 367 18.03 56.82 -11.36
N LEU A 368 18.87 56.27 -12.26
CA LEU A 368 20.00 57.00 -12.86
C LEU A 368 20.90 56.13 -13.77
N VAL A 369 21.26 56.68 -14.93
CA VAL A 369 22.23 56.15 -15.90
C VAL A 369 23.62 56.71 -15.59
N LEU A 370 24.67 55.88 -15.66
CA LEU A 370 26.02 56.30 -16.09
C LEU A 370 26.79 55.13 -16.76
N ASP A 371 27.57 55.47 -17.79
CA ASP A 371 28.31 54.54 -18.67
C ASP A 371 29.61 53.97 -18.06
N GLY A 372 30.11 52.88 -18.67
CA GLY A 372 31.47 52.36 -18.47
C GLY A 372 31.80 51.22 -19.45
N ALA A 373 32.74 51.45 -20.38
CA ALA A 373 33.01 50.57 -21.52
C ALA A 373 34.35 49.81 -21.47
N GLY A 374 34.48 48.77 -22.31
CA GLY A 374 35.73 48.06 -22.65
C GLY A 374 35.95 46.74 -21.87
N GLY A 375 36.58 45.70 -22.43
CA GLY A 375 37.07 45.52 -23.80
C GLY A 375 37.80 44.18 -23.98
N GLU A 376 37.48 43.50 -25.08
CA GLU A 376 38.23 42.53 -25.91
C GLU A 376 39.35 41.58 -25.40
N GLU A 377 39.27 40.36 -25.98
CA GLU A 377 40.34 39.47 -26.49
C GLU A 377 41.34 38.71 -25.58
N GLY A 378 41.47 37.41 -25.91
CA GLY A 378 42.78 36.90 -26.35
C GLY A 378 43.33 35.62 -25.70
N GLY A 379 43.63 34.60 -26.53
CA GLY A 379 44.83 33.76 -26.31
C GLY A 379 44.65 32.30 -25.84
N ALA A 380 44.41 31.38 -26.78
CA ALA A 380 45.10 30.08 -26.80
C ALA A 380 46.35 30.23 -27.71
N PRO A 381 47.44 29.43 -27.57
CA PRO A 381 47.42 28.05 -28.09
C PRO A 381 48.40 27.03 -27.44
N GLY A 382 48.28 25.75 -27.83
CA GLY A 382 49.46 25.02 -28.36
C GLY A 382 49.97 23.72 -27.69
N GLY A 383 49.57 22.56 -28.22
CA GLY A 383 50.45 21.38 -28.43
C GLY A 383 50.65 20.38 -27.27
N VAL A 384 51.04 19.11 -27.50
CA VAL A 384 51.29 18.33 -28.75
C VAL A 384 51.19 16.81 -28.46
N ALA A 385 50.73 15.98 -29.44
CA ALA A 385 51.10 14.55 -29.66
C ALA A 385 50.79 13.49 -28.54
N ALA A 386 50.70 12.16 -28.76
CA ALA A 386 50.65 11.22 -29.91
C ALA A 386 50.34 9.80 -29.35
N ALA A 387 49.95 8.74 -30.08
CA ALA A 387 49.34 8.55 -31.42
C ALA A 387 48.93 7.05 -31.58
N GLY A 388 48.07 6.73 -32.56
CA GLY A 388 47.74 5.36 -33.01
C GLY A 388 46.41 4.80 -32.51
N GLY A 389 45.56 4.15 -33.32
CA GLY A 389 45.64 3.95 -34.77
C GLY A 389 44.78 2.76 -35.27
N ILE A 390 43.71 3.08 -36.02
CA ILE A 390 43.22 2.45 -37.28
C ILE A 390 43.08 0.89 -37.35
N ALA A 391 42.06 0.24 -37.93
CA ALA A 391 40.63 0.46 -38.26
C ALA A 391 40.14 -0.77 -39.10
N VAL A 392 38.85 -0.81 -39.50
CA VAL A 392 38.26 -1.66 -40.58
C VAL A 392 38.16 -3.17 -40.26
N GLY A 393 37.14 -3.94 -40.68
CA GLY A 393 35.91 -3.64 -41.45
C GLY A 393 35.08 -4.92 -41.73
N GLU A 394 33.96 -4.77 -42.45
CA GLU A 394 32.85 -5.74 -42.49
C GLU A 394 32.91 -6.88 -43.54
N ASN A 395 31.97 -7.82 -43.36
CA ASN A 395 31.20 -8.60 -44.36
C ASN A 395 31.80 -9.87 -45.01
N GLY A 396 30.93 -10.89 -45.13
CA GLY A 396 31.19 -12.15 -45.84
C GLY A 396 30.10 -13.22 -45.63
N THR A 397 29.16 -13.32 -46.57
CA THR A 397 28.02 -14.28 -46.58
C THR A 397 28.39 -15.71 -46.98
N GLY A 398 27.59 -16.71 -46.57
CA GLY A 398 27.62 -18.08 -47.12
C GLY A 398 26.38 -18.90 -46.72
N ALA A 399 25.82 -19.73 -47.62
CA ALA A 399 24.50 -20.36 -47.45
C ALA A 399 24.44 -21.84 -47.93
N GLY A 400 23.37 -22.55 -47.51
CA GLY A 400 22.93 -23.87 -48.03
C GLY A 400 23.37 -25.10 -47.21
N SER A 401 22.71 -26.26 -47.28
CA SER A 401 21.36 -26.60 -47.80
C SER A 401 20.97 -28.06 -47.42
N ASP A 402 19.66 -28.36 -47.45
CA ASP A 402 18.99 -29.67 -47.65
C ASP A 402 19.32 -30.92 -46.80
N LYS A 403 18.30 -31.48 -46.11
CA LYS A 403 17.49 -32.62 -46.63
C LYS A 403 16.38 -33.07 -45.68
N ALA A 404 15.34 -33.71 -46.23
CA ALA A 404 14.15 -34.19 -45.54
C ALA A 404 14.09 -35.74 -45.42
N ALA A 405 13.39 -36.25 -44.40
CA ALA A 405 12.43 -37.37 -44.45
C ALA A 405 11.91 -37.76 -43.06
N ASP A 406 10.58 -37.94 -42.94
CA ASP A 406 9.87 -38.64 -41.84
C ASP A 406 9.56 -40.07 -42.33
N PRO A 407 9.72 -41.15 -41.52
CA PRO A 407 8.65 -41.60 -40.61
C PRO A 407 9.11 -42.32 -39.30
N GLY A 408 8.33 -42.22 -38.23
CA GLY A 408 8.35 -43.26 -37.17
C GLY A 408 7.87 -42.84 -35.77
N ILE A 409 6.69 -43.29 -35.36
CA ILE A 409 6.13 -43.02 -34.02
C ILE A 409 6.82 -43.89 -32.95
N ALA A 410 7.50 -43.26 -32.00
CA ALA A 410 7.89 -43.87 -30.72
C ALA A 410 7.81 -42.83 -29.58
N ARG A 411 7.05 -43.13 -28.53
CA ARG A 411 6.94 -42.27 -27.33
C ARG A 411 8.30 -42.17 -26.63
N ARG A 412 8.85 -40.95 -26.53
CA ARG A 412 10.04 -40.67 -25.72
C ARG A 412 9.62 -40.05 -24.38
N VAL A 413 9.92 -40.74 -23.29
CA VAL A 413 9.90 -40.15 -21.94
C VAL A 413 11.25 -39.49 -21.72
N GLU A 414 11.31 -38.16 -21.82
CA GLU A 414 12.49 -37.40 -21.43
C GLU A 414 12.32 -36.87 -20.01
N THR A 415 13.24 -37.26 -19.13
CA THR A 415 13.36 -36.69 -17.79
C THR A 415 13.84 -35.24 -17.88
N PRO A 416 13.20 -34.27 -17.20
CA PRO A 416 13.66 -32.89 -17.21
C PRO A 416 15.06 -32.76 -16.58
N PRO A 417 15.94 -31.88 -17.10
CA PRO A 417 17.26 -31.65 -16.54
C PRO A 417 17.19 -30.98 -15.16
N PRO A 418 18.21 -31.16 -14.29
CA PRO A 418 18.28 -30.47 -13.01
C PRO A 418 18.42 -28.94 -13.22
N PRO A 419 17.80 -28.10 -12.37
CA PRO A 419 17.88 -26.65 -12.49
C PRO A 419 19.33 -26.15 -12.25
N ALA A 420 19.74 -25.16 -13.05
CA ALA A 420 21.09 -24.60 -13.03
C ALA A 420 21.36 -23.70 -11.80
N PRO A 421 22.63 -23.54 -11.36
CA PRO A 421 22.93 -23.11 -9.99
C PRO A 421 23.27 -21.62 -9.83
N TRP A 422 22.45 -20.88 -9.07
CA TRP A 422 22.80 -19.63 -8.39
C TRP A 422 21.69 -19.27 -7.37
N TYR A 423 21.92 -18.93 -6.09
CA TYR A 423 23.15 -18.89 -5.28
C TYR A 423 22.95 -19.56 -3.92
N SER A 424 24.04 -20.06 -3.34
CA SER A 424 24.05 -20.91 -2.14
C SER A 424 24.26 -20.14 -0.81
N PHE A 425 24.06 -20.87 0.29
CA PHE A 425 24.17 -20.48 1.71
C PHE A 425 25.47 -19.74 2.13
N ALA A 426 26.48 -19.65 1.26
CA ALA A 426 27.77 -19.00 1.55
C ALA A 426 27.72 -17.45 1.56
N TYR A 427 26.78 -16.82 0.85
CA TYR A 427 26.67 -15.34 0.78
C TYR A 427 26.09 -14.73 2.06
N LEU A 428 25.34 -15.51 2.85
CA LEU A 428 24.65 -15.09 4.07
C LEU A 428 25.55 -15.05 5.33
N ARG A 429 26.86 -15.32 5.18
CA ARG A 429 27.77 -15.57 6.31
C ARG A 429 28.44 -14.32 6.88
N ASP A 430 28.66 -13.28 6.08
CA ASP A 430 29.74 -12.31 6.36
C ASP A 430 29.26 -10.93 6.91
N LYS A 431 28.07 -10.82 7.54
CA LYS A 431 27.68 -9.63 8.35
C LYS A 431 27.09 -10.00 9.72
N TRP A 432 27.85 -9.64 10.75
CA TRP A 432 27.90 -10.27 12.09
C TRP A 432 26.86 -9.78 13.13
N TRP A 433 25.85 -8.98 12.76
CA TRP A 433 24.86 -8.45 13.72
C TRP A 433 23.44 -9.01 13.57
N PHE A 434 23.22 -9.99 12.69
CA PHE A 434 21.88 -10.40 12.24
C PHE A 434 21.13 -11.39 13.16
N TRP A 435 21.72 -11.86 14.27
CA TRP A 435 21.09 -12.84 15.17
C TRP A 435 21.09 -12.42 16.64
N THR A 436 20.12 -11.59 17.02
CA THR A 436 19.60 -11.55 18.40
C THR A 436 18.10 -11.21 18.41
N ALA A 437 17.33 -11.97 19.21
CA ALA A 437 15.94 -11.71 19.62
C ALA A 437 14.76 -12.06 18.69
N VAL A 438 14.67 -13.33 18.23
CA VAL A 438 13.45 -14.17 18.37
C VAL A 438 13.93 -15.62 18.55
N GLY A 439 13.55 -16.40 19.57
CA GLY A 439 12.80 -16.13 20.79
C GLY A 439 12.48 -17.46 21.53
N VAL A 440 12.27 -17.45 22.84
CA VAL A 440 11.59 -18.55 23.58
C VAL A 440 10.81 -17.96 24.77
N VAL A 441 9.54 -18.32 24.88
CA VAL A 441 8.69 -18.33 26.09
C VAL A 441 7.89 -19.63 25.97
N VAL A 442 7.78 -20.53 26.96
CA VAL A 442 6.77 -20.50 28.05
C VAL A 442 7.03 -21.70 28.99
N VAL A 443 7.11 -21.45 30.32
CA VAL A 443 6.59 -22.22 31.50
C VAL A 443 6.82 -23.76 31.58
N GLY A 444 7.11 -24.40 32.74
CA GLY A 444 7.11 -23.94 34.14
C GLY A 444 7.63 -25.00 35.15
N VAL A 445 7.34 -24.79 36.45
CA VAL A 445 8.03 -25.36 37.62
C VAL A 445 7.39 -26.66 38.17
N ALA A 446 8.20 -27.68 38.53
CA ALA A 446 8.19 -28.35 39.86
C ALA A 446 9.11 -29.60 39.98
N ALA A 447 9.88 -29.63 41.08
CA ALA A 447 10.44 -30.75 41.87
C ALA A 447 10.65 -32.18 41.28
N GLY A 448 11.81 -32.78 41.60
CA GLY A 448 11.96 -34.25 41.65
C GLY A 448 13.38 -34.79 41.48
N ILE A 449 13.99 -35.29 42.57
CA ILE A 449 15.24 -36.09 42.54
C ILE A 449 14.88 -37.54 42.24
N GLY A 450 15.58 -38.23 41.33
CA GLY A 450 15.40 -39.69 41.18
C GLY A 450 16.08 -40.32 39.96
N ALA A 451 16.96 -41.28 40.18
CA ALA A 451 17.81 -41.92 39.18
C ALA A 451 17.18 -43.12 38.44
N ALA A 452 17.74 -43.40 37.25
CA ALA A 452 18.03 -44.73 36.68
C ALA A 452 16.98 -45.55 35.88
N ALA A 453 17.56 -46.37 34.98
CA ALA A 453 17.07 -47.61 34.36
C ALA A 453 16.14 -47.59 33.11
N ALA A 454 16.78 -47.76 31.94
CA ALA A 454 16.61 -48.90 31.00
C ALA A 454 15.24 -49.14 30.26
N PRO A 455 15.22 -49.91 29.15
CA PRO A 455 14.28 -49.67 28.04
C PRO A 455 13.06 -50.60 27.98
N GLY A 456 12.04 -50.20 27.20
CA GLY A 456 10.81 -50.97 26.94
C GLY A 456 10.24 -50.75 25.53
N GLU A 457 9.98 -51.86 24.85
CA GLU A 457 9.52 -52.03 23.47
C GLU A 457 7.99 -52.09 23.37
N ASN A 458 7.33 -51.33 22.47
CA ASN A 458 6.39 -51.89 21.47
C ASN A 458 5.70 -50.89 20.49
N GLN A 459 5.66 -51.34 19.23
CA GLN A 459 4.68 -51.21 18.14
C GLN A 459 3.57 -50.14 18.12
N GLY A 460 3.38 -49.51 16.94
CA GLY A 460 2.25 -48.62 16.64
C GLY A 460 2.20 -48.11 15.18
N THR A 461 2.38 -48.98 14.18
CA THR A 461 2.44 -48.57 12.76
C THR A 461 1.05 -48.28 12.17
N LEU A 462 0.82 -47.07 11.65
CA LEU A 462 -0.31 -46.76 10.78
C LEU A 462 0.17 -46.36 9.37
N ARG A 463 -0.18 -47.15 8.35
CA ARG A 463 0.05 -46.83 6.93
C ARG A 463 -1.24 -46.33 6.31
N ILE A 464 -1.21 -45.16 5.66
CA ILE A 464 -2.30 -44.69 4.80
C ILE A 464 -1.87 -44.86 3.34
N ARG A 465 -2.75 -45.49 2.54
CA ARG A 465 -2.59 -45.70 1.11
C ARG A 465 -3.58 -44.77 0.40
N ILE A 466 -3.09 -43.90 -0.46
CA ILE A 466 -3.90 -43.00 -1.27
C ILE A 466 -4.18 -43.67 -2.61
N HIS A 467 -5.42 -43.57 -3.09
CA HIS A 467 -5.85 -43.89 -4.45
C HIS A 467 -6.08 -42.58 -5.23
#